data_AF-A0A0L7LTT8-F1
#
_entry.id   AF-A0A0L7LTT8-F1
#
_cell.length_a   1.000
_cell.length_b   1.000
_cell.length_c   1.000
_cell.angle_alpha   90.00
_cell.angle_beta   90.00
_cell.angle_gamma   90.00
#
_symmetry.space_group_name_H-M   'P 1'
#
loop_
_entity.id
_entity.type
_entity.pdbx_description
1 polymer ?
#
loop_
_entity_poly.entity_id
_entity_poly.type
_entity_poly.pdbx_seq_one_letter_code
_entity_poly.pdbx_strand_id
1 'polypeptide(L)'
;MNIMRLGSSARVAPSLLKRSEQALIASCENPEQLAQVYESMATWFVGPCGAISVETQRLGMEESLFHRLMREDATSTLQLQYRMNQALADIANKVAYNDRLKCADEKVAQAKLNVKSQFSDSPWLQAVCSTDSENAALFIDMASATLPGGQVMKSLANEDEGYVVLALVEALKECQTVS
;
A
#
# COMPACT_ATOMS: atom_id res chain seq x y z
N MET A 1 -20.56 -15.12 -13.07
CA MET A 1 -19.26 -14.49 -12.77
C MET A 1 -18.73 -15.12 -11.48
N ASN A 2 -17.75 -16.02 -11.58
CA ASN A 2 -17.12 -16.67 -10.42
C ASN A 2 -15.92 -15.81 -9.98
N ILE A 3 -15.97 -15.35 -8.74
CA ILE A 3 -14.95 -14.44 -8.17
C ILE A 3 -14.23 -15.22 -7.08
N MET A 4 -12.91 -15.27 -7.18
CA MET A 4 -12.03 -15.84 -6.16
C MET A 4 -11.39 -14.71 -5.35
N ARG A 5 -11.52 -14.77 -4.02
CA ARG A 5 -10.83 -13.84 -3.12
C ARG A 5 -9.54 -14.47 -2.63
N LEU A 6 -8.41 -13.84 -2.95
CA LEU A 6 -7.07 -14.25 -2.54
C LEU A 6 -6.70 -13.77 -1.12
N GLY A 7 -5.93 -14.57 -0.41
CA GLY A 7 -5.40 -14.27 0.93
C GLY A 7 -6.10 -14.97 2.09
N SER A 8 -5.52 -14.84 3.29
CA SER A 8 -5.93 -15.56 4.51
C SER A 8 -7.43 -15.45 4.82
N SER A 9 -8.09 -16.60 5.05
CA SER A 9 -9.50 -16.74 5.46
C SER A 9 -9.84 -16.01 6.74
N ALA A 10 -8.87 -15.80 7.64
CA ALA A 10 -9.07 -15.03 8.88
C ALA A 10 -9.41 -13.55 8.62
N ARG A 11 -9.10 -13.05 7.42
CA ARG A 11 -9.40 -11.67 6.98
C ARG A 11 -10.51 -11.59 5.93
N VAL A 12 -11.27 -12.67 5.75
CA VAL A 12 -12.39 -12.73 4.78
C VAL A 12 -13.71 -12.58 5.52
N ALA A 13 -14.61 -11.77 4.97
CA ALA A 13 -15.98 -11.68 5.49
C ALA A 13 -16.64 -13.08 5.50
N PRO A 14 -17.41 -13.46 6.54
CA PRO A 14 -17.96 -14.81 6.65
C PRO A 14 -18.79 -15.27 5.45
N SER A 15 -19.49 -14.33 4.80
CA SER A 15 -20.28 -14.56 3.58
C SER A 15 -19.44 -14.89 2.34
N LEU A 16 -18.16 -14.56 2.34
CA LEU A 16 -17.22 -14.76 1.23
C LEU A 16 -16.22 -15.90 1.47
N LEU A 17 -16.28 -16.59 2.61
CA LEU A 17 -15.41 -17.75 2.92
C LEU A 17 -15.52 -18.86 1.88
N LYS A 18 -16.72 -19.10 1.34
CA LYS A 18 -16.97 -20.08 0.26
C LYS A 18 -16.28 -19.71 -1.06
N ARG A 19 -15.90 -18.45 -1.23
CA ARG A 19 -15.19 -17.90 -2.39
C ARG A 19 -13.73 -17.60 -2.09
N SER A 20 -13.24 -17.99 -0.90
CA SER A 20 -11.83 -17.85 -0.55
C SER A 20 -11.00 -18.87 -1.32
N GLU A 21 -9.80 -18.45 -1.70
CA GLU A 21 -8.79 -19.32 -2.32
C GLU A 21 -8.65 -20.65 -1.57
N GLN A 22 -8.50 -20.60 -0.25
CA GLN A 22 -8.32 -21.78 0.61
C GLN A 22 -9.47 -22.79 0.52
N ALA A 23 -10.72 -22.33 0.41
CA ALA A 23 -11.87 -23.21 0.26
C ALA A 23 -11.97 -23.82 -1.14
N LEU A 24 -11.52 -23.09 -2.16
CA LEU A 24 -11.62 -23.48 -3.57
C LEU A 24 -10.48 -24.42 -3.99
N ILE A 25 -9.28 -24.23 -3.43
CA ILE A 25 -8.11 -25.07 -3.70
C ILE A 25 -8.05 -26.32 -2.80
N ALA A 26 -8.88 -26.40 -1.74
CA ALA A 26 -8.91 -27.55 -0.83
C ALA A 26 -9.24 -28.88 -1.53
N SER A 27 -9.83 -28.82 -2.71
CA SER A 27 -10.17 -29.98 -3.55
C SER A 27 -9.13 -30.29 -4.64
N CYS A 28 -8.06 -29.49 -4.75
CA CYS A 28 -7.03 -29.65 -5.76
C CYS A 28 -5.86 -30.46 -5.18
N GLU A 29 -5.56 -31.62 -5.78
CA GLU A 29 -4.42 -32.45 -5.39
C GLU A 29 -3.23 -32.25 -6.34
N ASN A 30 -3.49 -31.73 -7.55
CA ASN A 30 -2.49 -31.56 -8.61
C ASN A 30 -2.37 -30.10 -9.08
N PRO A 31 -1.18 -29.66 -9.51
CA PRO A 31 -0.94 -28.29 -10.00
C PRO A 31 -1.75 -27.94 -11.27
N GLU A 32 -2.12 -28.93 -12.08
CA GLU A 32 -2.97 -28.74 -13.26
C GLU A 32 -4.42 -28.43 -12.89
N GLN A 33 -4.96 -29.11 -11.87
CA GLN A 33 -6.30 -28.84 -11.32
C GLN A 33 -6.36 -27.46 -10.69
N LEU A 34 -5.29 -27.09 -9.97
CA LEU A 34 -5.13 -25.76 -9.41
C LEU A 34 -5.19 -24.70 -10.52
N ALA A 35 -4.40 -24.86 -11.58
CA ALA A 35 -4.39 -23.94 -12.72
C ALA A 35 -5.78 -23.79 -13.35
N GLN A 36 -6.52 -24.89 -13.52
CA GLN A 36 -7.88 -24.88 -14.08
C GLN A 36 -8.87 -24.12 -13.18
N VAL A 37 -8.77 -24.28 -11.86
CA VAL A 37 -9.61 -23.55 -10.89
C VAL A 37 -9.31 -22.05 -10.96
N TYR A 38 -8.04 -21.66 -11.05
CA TYR A 38 -7.64 -20.27 -11.21
C TYR A 38 -8.04 -19.66 -12.55
N GLU A 39 -7.90 -20.40 -13.64
CA GLU A 39 -8.30 -19.95 -14.99
C GLU A 39 -9.83 -19.80 -15.12
N SER A 40 -10.58 -20.50 -14.29
CA SER A 40 -12.05 -20.38 -14.20
C SER A 40 -12.53 -19.18 -13.37
N MET A 41 -11.63 -18.39 -12.75
CA MET A 41 -12.01 -17.36 -11.77
C MET A 41 -11.29 -16.02 -11.94
N ALA A 42 -12.06 -14.92 -11.84
CA ALA A 42 -11.51 -13.57 -11.79
C ALA A 42 -10.88 -13.30 -10.41
N THR A 43 -9.57 -13.03 -10.38
CA THR A 43 -8.77 -12.85 -9.15
C THR A 43 -8.39 -11.37 -8.93
N TRP A 44 -8.32 -10.95 -7.67
CA TRP A 44 -7.94 -9.60 -7.25
C TRP A 44 -6.79 -9.68 -6.23
N PHE A 45 -5.66 -9.01 -6.48
CA PHE A 45 -4.51 -9.01 -5.57
C PHE A 45 -3.87 -7.62 -5.41
N VAL A 46 -3.40 -7.31 -4.20
CA VAL A 46 -2.58 -6.13 -3.90
C VAL A 46 -1.43 -6.55 -2.96
N GLY A 47 -0.20 -6.53 -3.50
CA GLY A 47 1.07 -6.55 -2.75
C GLY A 47 1.82 -7.90 -2.72
N PRO A 48 3.12 -7.98 -3.06
CA PRO A 48 3.84 -9.26 -3.22
C PRO A 48 3.84 -10.14 -1.96
N CYS A 49 3.76 -11.46 -2.17
CA CYS A 49 3.77 -12.48 -1.12
C CYS A 49 5.15 -12.53 -0.43
N GLY A 50 5.16 -12.39 0.89
CA GLY A 50 6.38 -12.34 1.69
C GLY A 50 7.07 -13.70 1.83
N ALA A 51 8.40 -13.65 1.69
CA ALA A 51 9.43 -14.64 2.04
C ALA A 51 9.58 -15.88 1.14
N ILE A 52 10.55 -15.80 0.22
CA ILE A 52 11.20 -16.94 -0.42
C ILE A 52 12.71 -16.66 -0.47
N SER A 53 13.52 -17.68 -0.21
CA SER A 53 14.98 -17.57 -0.16
C SER A 53 15.54 -17.06 -1.50
N VAL A 54 16.72 -16.42 -1.50
CA VAL A 54 17.37 -15.88 -2.72
C VAL A 54 17.49 -16.94 -3.82
N GLU A 55 17.66 -18.21 -3.44
CA GLU A 55 17.76 -19.35 -4.36
C GLU A 55 16.45 -19.65 -5.12
N THR A 56 15.30 -19.33 -4.52
CA THR A 56 13.97 -19.56 -5.13
C THR A 56 13.51 -18.38 -6.00
N GLN A 57 14.01 -17.16 -5.76
CA GLN A 57 13.83 -16.00 -6.65
C GLN A 57 14.43 -16.27 -8.04
N ARG A 58 15.65 -16.83 -8.09
CA ARG A 58 16.36 -17.15 -9.34
C ARG A 58 15.66 -18.22 -10.20
N LEU A 59 14.76 -19.00 -9.61
CA LEU A 59 13.97 -20.05 -10.29
C LEU A 59 12.56 -19.58 -10.68
N GLY A 60 12.27 -18.27 -10.60
CA GLY A 60 10.99 -17.70 -11.01
C GLY A 60 9.89 -17.81 -9.96
N MET A 61 10.21 -18.16 -8.70
CA MET A 61 9.21 -18.13 -7.61
C MET A 61 8.89 -16.70 -7.14
N GLU A 62 9.63 -15.69 -7.57
CA GLU A 62 9.30 -14.27 -7.34
C GLU A 62 8.08 -13.80 -8.14
N GLU A 63 7.73 -14.52 -9.21
CA GLU A 63 6.58 -14.21 -10.04
C GLU A 63 5.31 -14.77 -9.41
N SER A 64 4.45 -13.87 -8.91
CA SER A 64 3.12 -14.26 -8.43
C SER A 64 2.34 -14.95 -9.55
N LEU A 65 1.59 -16.00 -9.22
CA LEU A 65 0.65 -16.64 -10.13
C LEU A 65 -0.30 -15.62 -10.79
N PHE A 66 -0.65 -14.54 -10.09
CA PHE A 66 -1.43 -13.44 -10.66
C PHE A 66 -0.72 -12.77 -11.84
N HIS A 67 0.58 -12.51 -11.73
CA HIS A 67 1.37 -11.91 -12.82
C HIS A 67 1.43 -12.84 -14.03
N ARG A 68 1.63 -14.14 -13.80
CA ARG A 68 1.62 -15.18 -14.85
C ARG A 68 0.26 -15.32 -15.56
N LEU A 69 -0.82 -15.11 -14.83
CA LEU A 69 -2.20 -15.20 -15.33
C LEU A 69 -2.75 -13.84 -15.78
N MET A 70 -1.97 -12.76 -15.68
CA MET A 70 -2.40 -11.41 -16.02
C MET A 70 -2.51 -11.28 -17.54
N ARG A 71 -3.70 -11.59 -18.05
CA ARG A 71 -4.09 -11.36 -19.44
C ARG A 71 -5.16 -10.28 -19.50
N GLU A 72 -5.20 -9.51 -20.58
CA GLU A 72 -6.15 -8.40 -20.76
C GLU A 72 -7.62 -8.87 -20.84
N ASP A 73 -7.86 -10.12 -21.23
CA ASP A 73 -9.17 -10.75 -21.32
C ASP A 73 -9.72 -11.24 -19.97
N ALA A 74 -8.83 -11.60 -19.04
CA ALA A 74 -9.17 -12.15 -17.73
C ALA A 74 -9.02 -11.16 -16.57
N THR A 75 -8.40 -10.00 -16.81
CA THR A 75 -8.09 -9.00 -15.78
C THR A 75 -8.91 -7.73 -15.96
N SER A 76 -9.70 -7.38 -14.94
CA SER A 76 -10.35 -6.06 -14.88
C SER A 76 -9.61 -5.16 -13.92
N THR A 77 -9.01 -4.07 -14.40
CA THR A 77 -8.33 -3.09 -13.54
C THR A 77 -9.34 -2.08 -12.99
N LEU A 78 -9.42 -1.97 -11.66
CA LEU A 78 -10.22 -0.92 -11.01
C LEU A 78 -9.48 0.40 -11.13
N GLN A 79 -10.10 1.35 -11.81
CA GLN A 79 -9.55 2.69 -12.02
C GLN A 79 -10.00 3.68 -10.93
N LEU A 80 -11.10 3.40 -10.22
CA LEU A 80 -11.66 4.31 -9.21
C LEU A 80 -11.15 3.99 -7.81
N GLN A 81 -10.66 5.01 -7.10
CA GLN A 81 -10.13 4.91 -5.74
C GLN A 81 -10.84 5.87 -4.77
N TYR A 82 -10.93 5.46 -3.50
CA TYR A 82 -11.68 6.13 -2.44
C TYR A 82 -10.84 6.50 -1.20
N ARG A 83 -9.51 6.36 -1.25
CA ARG A 83 -8.63 6.47 -0.08
C ARG A 83 -7.71 7.69 -0.10
N MET A 84 -7.08 7.95 -1.24
CA MET A 84 -6.11 9.01 -1.43
C MET A 84 -6.80 10.28 -1.93
N ASN A 85 -6.33 11.45 -1.51
CA ASN A 85 -6.75 12.69 -2.15
C ASN A 85 -6.12 12.82 -3.55
N GLN A 86 -6.50 13.84 -4.31
CA GLN A 86 -6.04 14.00 -5.69
C GLN A 86 -4.51 14.13 -5.77
N ALA A 87 -3.90 14.95 -4.92
CA ALA A 87 -2.44 15.16 -4.92
C ALA A 87 -1.66 13.85 -4.68
N LEU A 88 -2.10 13.02 -3.74
CA LEU A 88 -1.50 11.71 -3.48
C LEU A 88 -1.74 10.72 -4.62
N ALA A 89 -2.94 10.73 -5.21
CA ALA A 89 -3.26 9.90 -6.36
C ALA A 89 -2.40 10.28 -7.58
N ASP A 90 -2.13 11.57 -7.81
CA ASP A 90 -1.28 12.06 -8.90
C ASP A 90 0.17 11.60 -8.74
N ILE A 91 0.70 11.59 -7.51
CA ILE A 91 2.03 11.04 -7.21
C ILE A 91 2.06 9.54 -7.52
N ALA A 92 1.05 8.79 -7.06
CA ALA A 92 0.96 7.36 -7.33
C ALA A 92 0.82 7.06 -8.84
N ASN A 93 0.07 7.89 -9.57
CA ASN A 93 -0.09 7.79 -11.01
C ASN A 93 1.24 7.97 -11.76
N LYS A 94 2.05 8.96 -11.36
CA LYS A 94 3.38 9.19 -11.95
C LYS A 94 4.34 8.03 -11.71
N VAL A 95 4.25 7.35 -10.57
CA VAL A 95 5.22 6.31 -10.17
C VAL A 95 4.79 4.91 -10.61
N ALA A 96 3.50 4.58 -10.55
CA ALA A 96 3.05 3.18 -10.66
C ALA A 96 1.86 2.95 -11.59
N TYR A 97 0.95 3.92 -11.73
CA TYR A 97 -0.35 3.67 -12.38
C TYR A 97 -0.54 4.33 -13.75
N ASN A 98 0.43 5.12 -14.25
CA ASN A 98 0.39 5.79 -15.57
C ASN A 98 -0.94 6.53 -15.82
N ASP A 99 -1.36 7.38 -14.87
CA ASP A 99 -2.60 8.17 -14.92
C ASP A 99 -3.92 7.37 -15.02
N ARG A 100 -3.88 6.06 -14.76
CA ARG A 100 -5.08 5.20 -14.80
C ARG A 100 -5.92 5.28 -13.52
N LEU A 101 -5.36 5.76 -12.41
CA LEU A 101 -6.04 5.87 -11.13
C LEU A 101 -6.81 7.19 -11.03
N LYS A 102 -8.11 7.13 -10.69
CA LYS A 102 -9.02 8.28 -10.60
C LYS A 102 -9.69 8.34 -9.24
N CYS A 103 -9.79 9.54 -8.66
CA CYS A 103 -10.61 9.76 -7.48
C CYS A 103 -12.09 9.53 -7.81
N ALA A 104 -12.78 8.77 -6.96
CA ALA A 104 -14.17 8.40 -7.20
C ALA A 104 -15.18 9.50 -6.83
N ASP A 105 -14.80 10.44 -5.95
CA ASP A 105 -15.66 11.52 -5.48
C ASP A 105 -14.81 12.78 -5.22
N GLU A 106 -15.39 13.97 -5.45
CA GLU A 106 -14.75 15.25 -5.14
C GLU A 106 -14.44 15.39 -3.65
N LYS A 107 -15.28 14.80 -2.78
CA LYS A 107 -15.02 14.78 -1.33
C LYS A 107 -13.73 14.06 -0.97
N VAL A 108 -13.42 12.98 -1.71
CA VAL A 108 -12.17 12.23 -1.53
C VAL A 108 -11.03 13.02 -2.15
N ALA A 109 -11.22 13.56 -3.37
CA ALA A 109 -10.21 14.32 -4.08
C ALA A 109 -9.72 15.55 -3.30
N GLN A 110 -10.64 16.23 -2.59
CA GLN A 110 -10.37 17.42 -1.79
C GLN A 110 -10.20 17.11 -0.29
N ALA A 111 -10.12 15.83 0.09
CA ALA A 111 -9.92 15.47 1.49
C ALA A 111 -8.58 16.03 2.00
N LYS A 112 -8.68 16.82 3.07
CA LYS A 112 -7.56 17.50 3.73
C LYS A 112 -7.61 17.22 5.22
N LEU A 113 -6.44 17.12 5.85
CA LEU A 113 -6.35 17.03 7.29
C LEU A 113 -6.65 18.42 7.87
N ASN A 114 -7.74 18.57 8.61
CA ASN A 114 -8.09 19.83 9.25
C ASN A 114 -7.28 19.99 10.55
N VAL A 115 -6.19 20.74 10.47
CA VAL A 115 -5.18 20.88 11.51
C VAL A 115 -5.09 22.37 11.83
N LYS A 116 -5.42 22.80 13.04
CA LYS A 116 -5.25 24.20 13.45
C LYS A 116 -3.80 24.43 13.82
N SER A 117 -3.05 25.10 12.95
CA SER A 117 -1.64 25.43 13.15
C SER A 117 -1.47 26.50 14.23
N GLN A 118 -1.09 26.10 15.45
CA GLN A 118 -0.67 27.03 16.52
C GLN A 118 0.83 26.90 16.85
N PHE A 119 1.64 26.37 15.93
CA PHE A 119 3.07 26.21 16.14
C PHE A 119 3.82 27.50 15.84
N SER A 120 4.41 28.10 16.89
CA SER A 120 5.23 29.32 16.75
C SER A 120 6.72 29.02 16.53
N ASP A 121 7.17 27.78 16.75
CA ASP A 121 8.60 27.53 17.03
C ASP A 121 9.40 26.83 15.91
N SER A 122 8.79 26.36 14.81
CA SER A 122 9.53 25.71 13.71
C SER A 122 8.86 25.80 12.34
N PRO A 123 9.52 26.37 11.31
CA PRO A 123 8.95 26.53 9.96
C PRO A 123 8.62 25.21 9.26
N TRP A 124 9.41 24.16 9.49
CA TRP A 124 9.19 22.85 8.86
C TRP A 124 7.97 22.13 9.44
N LEU A 125 7.68 22.29 10.75
CA LEU A 125 6.46 21.78 11.37
C LEU A 125 5.21 22.50 10.85
N GLN A 126 5.31 23.81 10.60
CA GLN A 126 4.23 24.57 9.95
C GLN A 126 3.97 24.05 8.53
N ALA A 127 5.01 23.76 7.76
CA ALA A 127 4.86 23.16 6.43
C ALA A 127 4.17 21.78 6.50
N VAL A 128 4.53 20.93 7.46
CA VAL A 128 3.91 19.60 7.65
C VAL A 128 2.47 19.67 8.12
N CYS A 129 2.14 20.65 8.95
CA CYS A 129 0.79 20.87 9.45
C CYS A 129 -0.06 21.75 8.53
N SER A 130 0.44 22.12 7.35
CA SER A 130 -0.28 22.97 6.39
C SER A 130 -1.48 22.22 5.80
N THR A 131 -2.59 22.94 5.62
CA THR A 131 -3.83 22.40 5.01
C THR A 131 -3.84 22.54 3.48
N ASP A 132 -2.73 22.98 2.90
CA ASP A 132 -2.59 23.18 1.46
C ASP A 132 -2.49 21.85 0.73
N SER A 133 -3.17 21.75 -0.41
CA SER A 133 -3.18 20.55 -1.24
C SER A 133 -1.83 20.22 -1.84
N GLU A 134 -0.96 21.22 -2.02
CA GLU A 134 0.40 21.03 -2.54
C GLU A 134 1.34 20.41 -1.49
N ASN A 135 1.01 20.57 -0.19
CA ASN A 135 1.75 19.98 0.93
C ASN A 135 1.15 18.64 1.39
N ALA A 136 0.27 18.03 0.59
CA ALA A 136 -0.34 16.74 0.91
C ALA A 136 0.68 15.60 1.02
N ALA A 137 1.84 15.72 0.37
CA ALA A 137 2.98 14.84 0.54
C ALA A 137 4.25 15.67 0.74
N LEU A 138 4.90 15.48 1.88
CA LEU A 138 6.16 16.13 2.22
C LEU A 138 7.22 15.06 2.44
N PHE A 139 8.36 15.24 1.81
CA PHE A 139 9.54 14.41 2.03
C PHE A 139 10.51 15.18 2.90
N ILE A 140 10.82 14.62 4.08
CA ILE A 140 11.80 15.19 4.99
C ILE A 140 13.11 14.50 4.72
N ASP A 141 14.01 15.20 4.04
CA ASP A 141 15.36 14.71 3.81
C ASP A 141 16.15 14.79 5.11
N MET A 142 16.40 13.63 5.68
CA MET A 142 17.31 13.47 6.79
C MET A 142 18.62 13.03 6.20
N ALA A 143 19.57 13.95 6.11
CA ALA A 143 20.94 13.66 5.74
C ALA A 143 21.57 12.76 6.83
N SER A 144 21.18 11.49 6.85
CA SER A 144 21.73 10.49 7.73
C SER A 144 23.19 10.35 7.33
N ALA A 145 24.09 10.74 8.23
CA ALA A 145 25.50 10.50 8.08
C ALA A 145 25.71 8.99 8.02
N THR A 146 25.76 8.43 6.82
CA THR A 146 26.10 7.04 6.58
C THR A 146 27.38 6.75 7.35
N LEU A 147 27.31 5.94 8.41
CA LEU A 147 28.49 5.51 9.13
C LEU A 147 29.39 4.75 8.14
N PRO A 148 30.66 5.16 7.95
CA PRO A 148 31.60 4.43 7.11
C PRO A 148 31.98 3.13 7.84
N GLY A 149 31.22 2.06 7.62
CA GLY A 149 31.48 0.75 8.21
C GLY A 149 30.27 -0.16 8.08
N GLY A 150 30.24 -0.96 7.02
CA GLY A 150 29.18 -1.92 6.72
C GLY A 150 29.07 -3.05 7.76
N GLN A 151 28.36 -2.79 8.85
CA GLN A 151 27.73 -3.85 9.64
C GLN A 151 26.22 -3.75 9.46
N VAL A 152 25.67 -4.67 8.68
CA VAL A 152 24.23 -4.88 8.53
C VAL A 152 23.71 -5.42 9.86
N MET A 153 23.35 -4.53 10.78
CA MET A 153 22.53 -4.93 11.92
C MET A 153 21.15 -5.37 11.39
N LYS A 154 20.66 -6.50 11.91
CA LYS A 154 19.41 -7.18 11.53
C LYS A 154 18.14 -6.34 11.79
N SER A 155 18.31 -5.12 12.33
CA SER A 155 17.31 -4.10 12.53
C SER A 155 17.88 -2.79 11.98
N LEU A 156 17.35 -2.34 10.86
CA LEU A 156 17.64 -1.01 10.28
C LEU A 156 16.86 0.03 11.09
N ALA A 157 17.22 0.21 12.36
CA ALA A 157 16.63 1.24 13.21
C ALA A 157 17.44 2.53 13.06
N ASN A 158 16.76 3.61 12.69
CA ASN A 158 17.33 4.95 12.68
C ASN A 158 16.72 5.74 13.85
N GLU A 159 17.51 5.97 14.89
CA GLU A 159 17.05 6.68 16.09
C GLU A 159 16.65 8.12 15.78
N ASP A 160 17.37 8.78 14.87
CA ASP A 160 17.06 10.15 14.44
C ASP A 160 15.68 10.19 13.75
N GLU A 161 15.37 9.21 12.88
CA GLU A 161 14.04 9.10 12.26
C GLU A 161 12.96 8.88 13.31
N GLY A 162 13.27 8.09 14.36
CA GLY A 162 12.39 7.90 15.50
C GLY A 162 12.02 9.22 16.18
N TYR A 163 13.01 10.09 16.45
CA TYR A 163 12.77 11.40 17.08
C TYR A 163 11.94 12.33 16.19
N VAL A 164 12.19 12.36 14.88
CA VAL A 164 11.41 13.19 13.96
C VAL A 164 9.96 12.69 13.85
N VAL A 165 9.75 11.38 13.74
CA VAL A 165 8.41 10.80 13.73
C VAL A 165 7.68 11.09 15.04
N LEU A 166 8.36 11.00 16.19
CA LEU A 166 7.75 11.32 17.48
C LEU A 166 7.32 12.79 17.55
N ALA A 167 8.19 13.73 17.18
CA ALA A 167 7.89 15.16 17.15
C ALA A 167 6.70 15.48 16.21
N LEU A 168 6.64 14.81 15.05
CA LEU A 168 5.52 14.94 14.11
C LEU A 168 4.20 14.45 14.71
N VAL A 169 4.23 13.30 15.40
CA VAL A 169 3.03 12.74 16.04
C VAL A 169 2.55 13.64 17.17
N GLU A 170 3.47 14.20 17.97
CA GLU A 170 3.13 15.16 19.03
C GLU A 170 2.50 16.43 18.45
N ALA A 171 3.10 17.01 17.41
CA ALA A 171 2.53 18.16 16.72
C ALA A 171 1.14 17.85 16.13
N LEU A 172 0.97 16.71 15.46
CA LEU A 172 -0.34 16.35 14.90
C LEU A 172 -1.41 16.14 15.97
N LYS A 173 -1.04 15.66 17.17
CA LYS A 173 -1.96 15.52 18.31
C LYS A 173 -2.37 16.89 18.86
N GLU A 174 -1.43 17.80 19.06
CA GLU A 174 -1.70 19.15 19.58
C GLU A 174 -2.63 19.94 18.67
N CYS A 175 -2.60 19.69 17.36
CA CYS A 175 -3.51 20.33 16.43
C CYS A 175 -4.92 19.74 16.38
N GLN A 176 -5.15 18.53 16.88
CA GLN A 176 -6.47 17.90 16.91
C GLN A 176 -7.28 18.24 18.18
N THR A 177 -6.62 18.66 19.27
CA THR A 177 -7.25 18.78 20.60
C THR A 177 -8.09 20.05 20.82
N VAL A 178 -8.27 20.93 19.84
CA VAL A 178 -9.15 22.10 19.96
C VAL A 178 -10.44 21.89 19.15
N SER A 179 -11.26 20.94 19.64
CA SER A 179 -12.67 20.76 19.26
C SER A 179 -13.58 21.23 20.39
#